data_AF-A0A7V8JUD5-F1
#
_entry.id   AF-A0A7V8JUD5-F1
#
_cell.length_a   1.000
_cell.length_b   1.000
_cell.length_c   1.000
_cell.angle_alpha   90.00
_cell.angle_beta   90.00
_cell.angle_gamma   90.00
#
_symmetry.space_group_name_H-M   'P 1'
#
loop_
_entity.id
_entity.type
_entity.pdbx_description
1 polymer ?
#
loop_
_entity_poly.entity_id
_entity_poly.type
_entity_poly.pdbx_seq_one_letter_code
_entity_poly.pdbx_strand_id
1 'polypeptide(L)'
;MMPSHKAHCGLLIAFLTLFMTACSSNPPVTPPSDLLNDCPHAAAPDRTNAGLANYVKAEQDALDNCNADKAALRAWASKISPAS
;
A
#
# COMPACT_ATOMS: atom_id res chain seq x y z
N MET A 1 49.09 -21.03 -28.25
CA MET A 1 48.57 -19.68 -27.89
C MET A 1 47.60 -19.86 -26.74
N MET A 2 48.03 -19.57 -25.50
CA MET A 2 47.16 -19.66 -24.33
C MET A 2 46.37 -18.35 -24.20
N PRO A 3 45.03 -18.40 -24.10
CA PRO A 3 44.26 -17.19 -23.84
C PRO A 3 44.61 -16.65 -22.46
N SER A 4 44.92 -15.35 -22.41
CA SER A 4 45.29 -14.64 -21.19
C SER A 4 44.14 -14.69 -20.18
N HIS A 5 44.34 -15.43 -19.08
CA HIS A 5 43.39 -15.53 -17.95
C HIS A 5 42.87 -14.17 -17.45
N LYS A 6 43.67 -13.11 -17.61
CA LYS A 6 43.32 -11.74 -17.21
C LYS A 6 42.19 -11.15 -18.06
N ALA A 7 42.14 -11.48 -19.35
CA ALA A 7 41.12 -10.98 -20.27
C ALA A 7 39.74 -11.62 -19.99
N HIS A 8 39.72 -12.88 -19.55
CA HIS A 8 38.49 -13.62 -19.29
C HIS A 8 37.85 -13.19 -17.96
N CYS A 9 38.67 -12.89 -16.94
CA CYS A 9 38.19 -12.27 -15.70
C CYS A 9 37.60 -10.88 -15.93
N GLY A 10 38.27 -10.04 -16.72
CA GLY A 10 37.76 -8.68 -17.02
C GLY A 10 36.42 -8.70 -17.74
N LEU A 11 36.25 -9.61 -18.72
CA LEU A 11 35.00 -9.78 -19.46
C LEU A 11 33.86 -10.29 -18.55
N LEU A 12 34.13 -11.27 -17.67
CA LEU A 12 33.16 -11.78 -16.71
C LEU A 12 32.69 -10.72 -15.73
N ILE A 13 33.60 -9.89 -15.20
CA ILE A 13 33.26 -8.81 -14.28
C ILE A 13 32.40 -7.76 -14.99
N ALA A 14 32.76 -7.37 -16.23
CA ALA A 14 31.97 -6.43 -17.03
C ALA A 14 30.55 -6.97 -17.31
N PHE A 15 30.43 -8.26 -17.63
CA PHE A 15 29.14 -8.93 -17.82
C PHE A 15 28.34 -8.90 -16.51
N LEU A 16 28.92 -9.34 -15.39
CA LEU A 16 28.27 -9.35 -14.07
C LEU A 16 27.76 -7.97 -13.65
N THR A 17 28.53 -6.91 -13.91
CA THR A 17 28.08 -5.53 -13.63
C THR A 17 26.93 -5.08 -14.52
N LEU A 18 26.86 -5.55 -15.77
CA LEU A 18 25.77 -5.23 -16.71
C LEU A 18 24.44 -5.90 -16.30
N PHE A 19 24.50 -7.12 -15.77
CA PHE A 19 23.30 -7.86 -15.32
C PHE A 19 22.80 -7.41 -13.94
N MET A 20 23.65 -6.78 -13.11
CA MET A 20 23.26 -6.29 -11.79
C MET A 20 22.51 -4.94 -11.81
N THR A 21 22.56 -4.18 -12.93
CA THR A 21 21.79 -2.94 -13.09
C THR A 21 20.30 -3.13 -13.42
N ALA A 22 19.81 -4.38 -13.50
CA ALA A 22 18.43 -4.69 -13.86
C ALA A 22 17.46 -4.87 -12.66
N CYS A 23 17.95 -4.80 -11.41
CA CYS A 23 17.07 -4.77 -10.23
C CYS A 23 16.48 -3.36 -10.05
N SER A 24 15.62 -2.95 -10.98
CA SER A 24 14.72 -1.82 -10.78
C SER A 24 13.64 -2.28 -9.79
N SER A 25 13.86 -2.01 -8.49
CA SER A 25 12.81 -2.13 -7.47
C SER A 25 11.62 -1.29 -7.93
N ASN A 26 10.54 -1.95 -8.36
CA ASN A 26 9.30 -1.25 -8.67
C ASN A 26 8.89 -0.45 -7.43
N PRO A 27 8.67 0.87 -7.53
CA PRO A 27 8.19 1.63 -6.40
C PRO A 27 6.85 1.01 -5.95
N PRO A 28 6.62 0.87 -4.63
CA PRO A 28 5.36 0.36 -4.14
C PRO A 28 4.23 1.24 -4.67
N VAL A 29 3.27 0.63 -5.37
CA VAL A 29 2.05 1.33 -5.78
C VAL A 29 1.22 1.52 -4.52
N THR A 30 1.04 2.77 -4.10
CA THR A 30 0.25 3.11 -2.90
C THR A 30 -1.18 3.48 -3.28
N PRO A 31 -2.16 3.28 -2.38
CA PRO A 31 -3.52 3.80 -2.58
C PRO A 31 -3.53 5.33 -2.73
N PRO A 32 -4.57 5.91 -3.35
CA PRO A 32 -4.87 7.32 -3.22
C PRO A 32 -4.90 7.76 -1.74
N SER A 33 -4.35 8.94 -1.44
CA SER A 33 -4.23 9.48 -0.08
C SER A 33 -5.57 9.59 0.63
N ASP A 34 -6.63 9.91 -0.10
CA ASP A 34 -7.96 10.10 0.47
C ASP A 34 -8.53 8.81 1.07
N LEU A 35 -8.10 7.64 0.56
CA LEU A 35 -8.47 6.32 1.08
C LEU A 35 -7.62 5.88 2.28
N LEU A 36 -6.56 6.61 2.60
CA LEU A 36 -5.66 6.34 3.72
C LEU A 36 -5.94 7.25 4.93
N ASN A 37 -6.98 8.08 4.86
CA ASN A 37 -7.40 8.89 5.98
C ASN A 37 -7.91 8.01 7.14
N ASP A 38 -7.72 8.50 8.36
CA ASP A 38 -8.26 7.84 9.54
C ASP A 38 -9.80 7.79 9.49
N CYS A 39 -10.37 6.69 9.98
CA CYS A 39 -11.82 6.57 10.05
C CYS A 39 -12.39 7.61 11.03
N PRO A 40 -13.49 8.29 10.66
CA PRO A 40 -14.15 9.23 11.55
C PRO A 40 -14.78 8.48 12.72
N HIS A 41 -14.90 9.17 13.85
CA HIS A 41 -15.63 8.71 15.02
C HIS A 41 -16.56 9.82 15.53
N ALA A 42 -17.67 9.43 16.14
CA ALA A 42 -18.56 10.37 16.78
C ALA A 42 -17.89 10.98 18.03
N ALA A 43 -18.21 12.26 18.30
CA ALA A 43 -17.79 12.92 19.52
C ALA A 43 -18.42 12.22 20.74
N ALA A 44 -17.70 12.15 21.85
CA ALA A 44 -18.17 11.50 23.07
C ALA A 44 -19.56 12.02 23.51
N PRO A 45 -20.48 11.13 23.93
CA PRO A 45 -21.82 11.53 24.32
C PRO A 45 -21.81 12.36 25.61
N ASP A 46 -22.81 13.23 25.74
CA ASP A 46 -23.17 13.73 27.07
C ASP A 46 -23.75 12.59 27.93
N ARG A 47 -23.86 12.82 29.25
CA ARG A 47 -24.35 11.80 30.19
C ARG A 47 -25.87 11.72 30.26
N THR A 48 -26.54 11.90 29.12
CA THR A 48 -27.99 11.73 29.01
C THR A 48 -28.34 10.55 28.11
N ASN A 49 -29.51 9.96 28.32
CA ASN A 49 -30.00 8.88 27.44
C ASN A 49 -30.15 9.36 25.99
N ALA A 50 -30.56 10.62 25.80
CA ALA A 50 -30.68 11.23 24.48
C ALA A 50 -29.31 11.42 23.82
N GLY A 51 -28.30 11.87 24.56
CA GLY A 51 -26.94 11.99 24.05
C GLY A 51 -26.31 10.65 23.70
N LEU A 52 -26.55 9.60 24.50
CA LEU A 52 -26.13 8.25 24.15
C LEU A 52 -26.79 7.76 22.86
N ALA A 53 -28.10 7.98 22.69
CA ALA A 53 -28.80 7.59 21.46
C ALA A 53 -28.28 8.33 20.22
N ASN A 54 -28.04 9.64 20.35
CA ASN A 54 -27.47 10.45 19.28
C ASN A 54 -26.03 10.03 18.93
N TYR A 55 -25.21 9.73 19.93
CA TYR A 55 -23.86 9.19 19.72
C TYR A 55 -23.88 7.87 18.98
N VAL A 56 -24.71 6.91 19.40
CA VAL A 56 -24.79 5.60 18.73
C VAL A 56 -25.18 5.76 17.25
N LYS A 57 -26.14 6.64 16.95
CA LYS A 57 -26.52 6.94 15.57
C LYS A 57 -25.36 7.54 14.78
N ALA A 58 -24.68 8.55 15.33
CA ALA A 58 -23.55 9.21 14.66
C ALA A 58 -22.36 8.26 14.47
N GLU A 59 -22.10 7.36 15.43
CA GLU A 59 -21.04 6.35 15.34
C GLU A 59 -21.36 5.30 14.27
N GLN A 60 -22.62 4.91 14.12
CA GLN A 60 -23.06 4.05 13.03
C GLN A 60 -22.83 4.70 11.66
N ASP A 61 -23.24 5.96 11.50
CA ASP A 61 -23.02 6.71 10.26
C ASP A 61 -21.51 6.84 9.95
N ALA A 62 -20.67 7.05 10.98
CA ALA A 62 -19.21 7.11 10.84
C ALA A 62 -18.61 5.76 10.41
N LEU A 63 -19.08 4.65 10.99
CA LEU A 63 -18.68 3.29 10.63
C LEU A 63 -19.06 2.93 9.20
N ASP A 64 -20.25 3.35 8.74
CA ASP A 64 -20.70 3.09 7.37
C ASP A 64 -19.79 3.80 6.35
N ASN A 65 -19.42 5.05 6.61
CA ASN A 65 -18.45 5.78 5.79
C ASN A 65 -17.08 5.10 5.78
N CYS A 66 -16.55 4.75 6.95
CA CYS A 66 -15.27 4.02 7.08
C CYS A 66 -15.29 2.69 6.30
N ASN A 67 -16.41 1.96 6.34
CA ASN A 67 -16.56 0.71 5.61
C ASN A 67 -16.60 0.91 4.09
N ALA A 68 -17.15 2.03 3.61
CA ALA A 68 -17.13 2.39 2.19
C ALA A 68 -15.69 2.65 1.69
N ASP A 69 -14.89 3.42 2.44
CA ASP A 69 -13.48 3.65 2.11
C ASP A 69 -12.66 2.36 2.15
N LYS A 70 -12.93 1.49 3.12
CA LYS A 70 -12.31 0.16 3.18
C LYS A 70 -12.72 -0.72 1.99
N ALA A 71 -13.94 -0.61 1.49
CA ALA A 71 -14.36 -1.29 0.27
C ALA A 71 -13.61 -0.74 -0.96
N ALA A 72 -13.43 0.58 -1.05
CA ALA A 72 -12.63 1.21 -2.09
C ALA A 72 -11.15 0.77 -2.03
N LEU A 73 -10.56 0.66 -0.85
CA LEU A 73 -9.21 0.09 -0.66
C LEU A 73 -9.11 -1.35 -1.16
N ARG A 74 -10.10 -2.20 -0.86
CA ARG A 74 -10.14 -3.58 -1.38
C ARG A 74 -10.26 -3.62 -2.90
N ALA A 75 -11.07 -2.74 -3.49
CA ALA A 75 -11.25 -2.63 -4.93
C ALA A 75 -9.99 -2.07 -5.63
N TRP A 76 -9.25 -1.18 -4.98
CA TRP A 76 -7.94 -0.75 -5.44
C TRP A 76 -6.94 -1.92 -5.38
N ALA A 77 -6.89 -2.65 -4.26
CA ALA A 77 -5.97 -3.77 -4.06
C ALA A 77 -6.20 -4.88 -5.09
N SER A 78 -7.45 -5.19 -5.44
CA SER A 78 -7.75 -6.19 -6.47
C SER A 78 -7.30 -5.79 -7.88
N LYS A 79 -7.17 -4.49 -8.17
CA LYS A 79 -6.67 -3.98 -9.46
C LYS A 79 -5.15 -4.02 -9.56
N ILE A 80 -4.45 -3.89 -8.43
CA ILE A 80 -2.98 -3.81 -8.39
C ILE A 80 -2.32 -5.14 -8.01
N SER A 81 -3.07 -6.10 -7.47
CA SER A 81 -2.55 -7.44 -7.19
C SER A 81 -2.47 -8.23 -8.50
N PRO A 82 -1.28 -8.61 -8.99
CA PRO A 82 -1.19 -9.47 -10.16
C PRO A 82 -1.90 -10.79 -9.84
N ALA A 83 -2.71 -11.28 -10.79
CA ALA A 83 -3.28 -12.61 -10.69
C ALA A 83 -2.15 -13.61 -10.47
N SER A 84 -2.16 -14.27 -9.31
CA SER A 84 -1.35 -15.46 -9.03
C SER A 84 -1.76 -16.59 -9.96
#